data_AF-A0A1P6CAU9-F1
#
_entry.id   AF-A0A1P6CAU9-F1
#
_cell.length_a   1.000
_cell.length_b   1.000
_cell.length_c   1.000
_cell.angle_alpha   90.00
_cell.angle_beta   90.00
_cell.angle_gamma   90.00
#
_symmetry.space_group_name_H-M   'P 1'
#
loop_
_entity.id
_entity.type
_entity.pdbx_description
1 polymer ?
#
loop_
_entity_poly.entity_id
_entity_poly.type
_entity_poly.pdbx_seq_one_letter_code
_entity_poly.pdbx_strand_id
1 'polypeptide(L)' 'MNVTRAQQEEESGDDGEVDATGIEEKDIELVCSQANVSRNRAIKALKEANNDIVNAIMELTM' A
#
# COMPACT_ATOMS: atom_id res chain seq x y z
N MET A 1 -33.72 -0.11 3.49
CA MET A 1 -32.43 -0.80 3.25
C MET A 1 -31.37 0.26 3.14
N ASN A 2 -30.89 0.76 4.28
CA ASN A 2 -29.82 1.76 4.33
C ASN A 2 -28.84 1.31 5.39
N VAL A 3 -27.72 0.73 4.97
CA VAL A 3 -26.41 1.08 5.50
C VAL A 3 -25.43 0.93 4.33
N THR A 4 -25.07 2.07 3.74
CA THR A 4 -23.89 2.26 2.92
C THR A 4 -22.70 1.59 3.59
N ARG A 5 -22.12 0.58 2.94
CA ARG A 5 -20.91 -0.11 3.39
C ARG A 5 -19.71 0.81 3.18
N ALA A 6 -19.61 1.83 4.01
CA ALA A 6 -18.35 2.44 4.39
C ALA A 6 -17.72 1.48 5.40
N GLN A 7 -16.85 0.62 4.90
CA GLN A 7 -16.02 -0.29 5.68
C GLN A 7 -14.73 -0.31 4.85
N GLN A 8 -13.67 0.38 5.24
CA GLN A 8 -12.89 0.07 6.43
C GLN A 8 -11.89 1.21 6.69
N GLU A 9 -12.22 2.13 7.60
CA GLU A 9 -11.27 3.08 8.19
C GLU A 9 -10.81 2.53 9.55
N GLU A 10 -9.99 1.48 9.61
CA GLU A 10 -9.27 1.10 10.85
C GLU A 10 -7.94 0.39 10.55
N GLU A 11 -6.90 1.17 10.24
CA GLU A 11 -5.53 0.88 10.70
C GLU A 11 -4.78 2.20 11.01
N SER A 12 -5.37 3.01 11.89
CA SER A 12 -4.63 4.07 12.59
C SER A 12 -3.57 3.42 13.48
N GLY A 13 -2.31 3.44 13.06
CA GLY A 13 -1.22 2.89 13.87
C GLY A 13 0.21 3.05 13.33
N ASP A 14 0.40 3.41 12.06
CA ASP A 14 1.73 3.69 11.49
C ASP A 14 1.64 4.83 10.45
N ASP A 15 0.98 5.92 10.86
CA ASP A 15 0.88 7.19 10.11
C ASP A 15 2.18 8.00 10.27
N GLY A 16 3.32 7.34 10.02
CA GLY A 16 4.53 8.06 9.68
C GLY A 16 4.35 8.58 8.26
N GLU A 17 4.58 9.87 8.03
CA GLU A 17 4.62 10.46 6.69
C GLU A 17 5.70 9.70 5.88
N VAL A 18 5.28 8.64 5.18
CA VAL A 18 6.19 7.85 4.36
C VAL A 18 6.40 8.64 3.07
N ASP A 19 7.61 9.17 2.94
CA ASP A 19 8.02 9.88 1.74
C ASP A 19 7.78 8.98 0.52
N ALA A 20 6.89 9.39 -0.38
CA ALA A 20 6.62 8.69 -1.64
C ALA A 20 7.42 9.29 -2.81
N THR A 21 8.39 10.17 -2.53
CA THR A 21 9.19 10.84 -3.56
C THR A 21 9.94 9.80 -4.39
N GLY A 22 9.71 9.83 -5.71
CA GLY A 22 10.34 8.89 -6.65
C GLY A 22 9.63 7.54 -6.79
N ILE A 23 8.45 7.36 -6.18
CA ILE A 23 7.58 6.19 -6.37
C ILE A 23 6.39 6.61 -7.22
N GLU A 24 6.04 5.82 -8.23
CA GLU A 24 4.84 6.10 -9.02
C GLU A 24 3.58 5.77 -8.22
N GLU A 25 2.60 6.68 -8.25
CA GLU A 25 1.34 6.48 -7.52
C GLU A 25 0.57 5.23 -8.00
N LYS A 26 0.71 4.92 -9.29
CA LYS A 26 0.15 3.72 -9.90
C LYS A 26 0.74 2.43 -9.30
N ASP A 27 2.01 2.44 -8.95
CA ASP A 27 2.70 1.29 -8.38
C ASP A 27 2.19 1.03 -6.96
N ILE A 28 2.02 2.11 -6.20
CA ILE A 28 1.46 2.07 -4.85
C ILE A 28 0.03 1.49 -4.89
N GLU A 29 -0.82 1.97 -5.81
CA GLU A 29 -2.18 1.44 -5.97
C GLU A 29 -2.20 -0.04 -6.38
N LEU A 30 -1.34 -0.44 -7.31
CA LEU A 30 -1.22 -1.84 -7.73
C LEU A 30 -0.81 -2.75 -6.57
N VAL A 31 0.19 -2.33 -5.79
CA VAL A 31 0.65 -3.06 -4.61
C VAL A 31 -0.45 -3.12 -3.54
N CYS A 32 -1.13 -2.02 -3.24
CA CYS A 32 -2.23 -1.99 -2.28
C CYS A 32 -3.36 -2.94 -2.69
N SER A 33 -3.72 -2.96 -3.97
CA SER A 33 -4.82 -3.77 -4.51
C SER A 33 -4.48 -5.26 -4.57
N GLN A 34 -3.26 -5.62 -5.02
CA GLN A 34 -2.86 -7.02 -5.17
C GLN A 34 -2.41 -7.65 -3.86
N ALA A 35 -1.71 -6.90 -3.00
CA ALA A 35 -1.26 -7.39 -1.71
C ALA A 35 -2.25 -7.14 -0.57
N ASN A 36 -3.34 -6.41 -0.84
CA ASN A 36 -4.38 -6.07 0.14
C ASN A 36 -3.77 -5.42 1.40
N VAL A 37 -2.86 -4.46 1.19
CA VAL A 37 -2.16 -3.70 2.24
C VAL A 37 -2.47 -2.21 2.17
N SER A 38 -2.22 -1.49 3.26
CA SER A 38 -2.31 -0.03 3.29
C SER A 38 -1.25 0.66 2.42
N ARG A 39 -1.57 1.90 2.01
CA ARG A 39 -0.69 2.76 1.21
C ARG A 39 0.72 2.86 1.80
N ASN A 40 0.82 3.02 3.12
CA ASN A 40 2.11 3.17 3.78
C ASN A 40 2.99 1.91 3.70
N ARG A 41 2.37 0.72 3.82
CA ARG A 41 3.06 -0.56 3.66
C ARG A 41 3.49 -0.77 2.22
N ALA A 42 2.66 -0.41 1.25
CA ALA A 42 3.02 -0.45 -0.16
C ALA A 42 4.21 0.47 -0.48
N ILE A 43 4.21 1.71 0.03
CA ILE A 43 5.32 2.66 -0.14
C ILE A 43 6.62 2.13 0.47
N LYS A 44 6.57 1.58 1.68
CA LYS A 44 7.75 0.96 2.33
C LYS A 44 8.29 -0.21 1.52
N ALA A 45 7.41 -1.13 1.10
CA ALA A 45 7.82 -2.28 0.30
C ALA A 45 8.41 -1.88 -1.05
N LEU A 46 7.83 -0.88 -1.73
CA LEU A 46 8.38 -0.33 -2.96
C LEU A 46 9.76 0.29 -2.73
N LYS A 47 9.97 1.03 -1.63
CA LYS A 47 11.30 1.57 -1.30
C LYS A 47 12.34 0.49 -1.03
N GLU A 48 11.99 -0.53 -0.25
CA GLU A 48 12.88 -1.67 0.05
C GLU A 48 13.20 -2.48 -1.21
N ALA A 49 12.22 -2.59 -2.12
CA ALA A 49 12.36 -3.23 -3.42
C ALA A 49 13.01 -2.32 -4.49
N ASN A 50 13.50 -1.12 -4.17
CA ASN A 50 14.06 -0.15 -5.13
C ASN A 50 13.10 0.21 -6.28
N ASN A 51 11.83 0.44 -5.94
CA ASN A 51 10.70 0.65 -6.85
C ASN A 51 10.37 -0.54 -7.77
N ASP A 52 10.87 -1.74 -7.47
CA ASP A 52 10.45 -2.95 -8.18
C ASP A 52 9.09 -3.44 -7.66
N ILE A 53 8.05 -3.15 -8.44
CA ILE A 53 6.67 -3.53 -8.15
C ILE A 53 6.51 -5.04 -7.98
N VAL A 54 7.20 -5.84 -8.81
CA VAL A 54 7.04 -7.30 -8.78
C VAL A 54 7.60 -7.84 -7.49
N ASN A 55 8.80 -7.40 -7.09
CA ASN A 55 9.37 -7.78 -5.81
C ASN A 55 8.53 -7.29 -4.63
N ALA A 56 8.05 -6.04 -4.66
CA ALA A 56 7.21 -5.50 -3.59
C ALA A 56 5.89 -6.29 -3.43
N ILE A 57 5.23 -6.66 -4.54
CA ILE A 57 4.02 -7.49 -4.49
C ILE A 57 4.36 -8.89 -3.97
N MET A 58 5.44 -9.50 -4.45
CA MET A 58 5.85 -10.84 -4.01
C MET A 58 6.16 -10.86 -2.51
N GLU A 59 6.82 -9.84 -1.99
CA GLU A 59 7.18 -9.76 -0.57
C GLU A 59 5.97 -9.49 0.35
N LEU A 60 4.94 -8.80 -0.16
CA LEU A 60 3.73 -8.51 0.61
C LEU A 60 2.61 -9.57 0.47
N THR A 61 2.69 -10.45 -0.53
CA THR A 61 1.68 -11.50 -0.79
C THR A 61 2.10 -12.89 -0.33
N MET A 62 3.39 -13.10 -0.08
CA MET A 62 3.94 -14.37 0.41
C MET A 62 3.85 -14.54 1.93
#